data_AF-A0A1F6VD30-F1
#
_entry.id   AF-A0A1F6VD30-F1
#
_cell.length_a   1.000
_cell.length_b   1.000
_cell.length_c   1.000
_cell.angle_alpha   90.00
_cell.angle_beta   90.00
_cell.angle_gamma   90.00
#
_symmetry.space_group_name_H-M   'P 1'
#
loop_
_entity.id
_entity.type
_entity.pdbx_description
1 polymer ?
#
loop_
_entity_poly.entity_id
_entity_poly.type
_entity_poly.pdbx_seq_one_letter_code
_entity_poly.pdbx_strand_id
1 'polypeptide(L)'
;MDRRFVAALKQIYEYNAYELNAYPLKEFRAIDLMAYLDAQPRERIGQGEYLVITNVRGERLYFKRADIAASLPVIVIGLDDEPNLFRLNVFYQNQLEYSWQRQKPPIMARPVGAFLYFLQEPPPQLAPTTRAGYALTTDSFRLAATDPFAAIADAPAAAREVLIRRNACLACHSFRGIGARAGHITGAAAKVHGGFALALEDYSPAAWRQFMFEQTTSAKLIGVNPNPVEGPAAQVLYDLVVAERSHRGRDKK
;
A
#
# COMPACT_ATOMS: atom_id res chain seq x y z
N MET A 1 -25.04 3.10 -8.44
CA MET A 1 -23.61 3.41 -8.28
C MET A 1 -22.82 2.98 -9.52
N ASP A 2 -21.74 3.70 -9.84
CA ASP A 2 -20.87 3.41 -10.99
C ASP A 2 -20.13 2.06 -10.81
N ARG A 3 -19.96 1.30 -11.90
CA ARG A 3 -19.15 0.08 -11.94
C ARG A 3 -17.73 0.30 -11.42
N ARG A 4 -17.15 1.49 -11.64
CA ARG A 4 -15.81 1.86 -11.12
C ARG A 4 -15.77 1.84 -9.60
N PHE A 5 -16.84 2.29 -8.94
CA PHE A 5 -16.93 2.30 -7.49
C PHE A 5 -16.95 0.87 -6.92
N VAL A 6 -17.79 0.00 -7.49
CA VAL A 6 -17.83 -1.41 -7.10
C VAL A 6 -16.48 -2.09 -7.36
N ALA A 7 -15.80 -1.76 -8.45
CA ALA A 7 -14.47 -2.27 -8.74
C ALA A 7 -13.43 -1.84 -7.71
N ALA A 8 -13.53 -0.63 -7.14
CA ALA A 8 -12.67 -0.21 -6.03
C ALA A 8 -12.85 -1.15 -4.82
N LEU A 9 -14.08 -1.36 -4.35
CA LEU A 9 -14.34 -2.25 -3.21
C LEU A 9 -13.87 -3.70 -3.44
N LYS A 10 -13.95 -4.20 -4.68
CA LYS A 10 -13.44 -5.53 -5.05
C LYS A 10 -11.94 -5.70 -4.82
N GLN A 11 -11.14 -4.62 -4.74
CA GLN A 11 -9.71 -4.72 -4.41
C GLN A 11 -9.47 -5.23 -2.98
N ILE A 12 -10.36 -4.91 -2.04
CA ILE A 12 -10.33 -5.44 -0.67
C ILE A 12 -10.89 -6.86 -0.66
N TYR A 13 -12.03 -7.07 -1.31
CA TYR A 13 -12.77 -8.32 -1.40
C TYR A 13 -12.26 -9.29 -2.49
N GLU A 14 -11.00 -9.21 -2.89
CA GLU A 14 -10.43 -9.91 -4.06
C GLU A 14 -10.96 -11.36 -4.26
N TYR A 15 -10.90 -12.18 -3.22
CA TYR A 15 -11.36 -13.59 -3.25
C TYR A 15 -12.82 -13.79 -2.88
N ASN A 16 -13.43 -12.78 -2.23
CA ASN A 16 -14.76 -12.85 -1.64
C ASN A 16 -15.67 -11.76 -2.22
N ALA A 17 -15.49 -11.39 -3.49
CA ALA A 17 -16.23 -10.29 -4.11
C ALA A 17 -17.74 -10.49 -4.08
N TYR A 18 -18.21 -11.74 -3.95
CA TYR A 18 -19.62 -12.08 -3.77
C TYR A 18 -20.19 -11.56 -2.44
N GLU A 19 -19.38 -11.35 -1.40
CA GLU A 19 -19.83 -10.78 -0.13
C GLU A 19 -20.32 -9.32 -0.30
N LEU A 20 -19.85 -8.62 -1.35
CA LEU A 20 -20.36 -7.30 -1.69
C LEU A 20 -21.83 -7.31 -2.13
N ASN A 21 -22.38 -8.46 -2.55
CA ASN A 21 -23.79 -8.59 -2.92
C ASN A 21 -24.73 -8.41 -1.72
N ALA A 22 -24.21 -8.49 -0.49
CA ALA A 22 -24.98 -8.19 0.71
C ALA A 22 -25.27 -6.69 0.87
N TYR A 23 -24.61 -5.83 0.08
CA TYR A 23 -24.74 -4.38 0.16
C TYR A 23 -25.43 -3.84 -1.09
N PRO A 24 -26.41 -2.91 -0.96
CA PRO A 24 -27.07 -2.31 -2.11
C PRO A 24 -26.11 -1.51 -3.00
N LEU A 25 -25.10 -0.87 -2.39
CA LEU A 25 -24.09 -0.03 -3.04
C LEU A 25 -24.74 0.94 -4.02
N LYS A 26 -25.71 1.73 -3.56
CA LYS A 26 -26.45 2.70 -4.38
C LYS A 26 -25.81 4.08 -4.33
N GLU A 27 -25.43 4.52 -3.14
CA GLU A 27 -24.85 5.82 -2.85
C GLU A 27 -23.69 5.74 -1.86
N PHE A 28 -22.86 6.78 -1.82
CA PHE A 28 -21.80 6.91 -0.83
C PHE A 28 -21.76 8.34 -0.27
N ARG A 29 -21.24 8.48 0.95
CA ARG A 29 -20.93 9.76 1.57
C ARG A 29 -19.44 9.97 1.51
N ALA A 30 -19.01 11.15 1.10
CA ALA A 30 -17.58 11.45 0.98
C ALA A 30 -17.25 12.90 1.35
N ILE A 31 -15.97 13.12 1.63
CA ILE A 31 -15.37 14.41 1.91
C ILE A 31 -14.41 14.72 0.75
N ASP A 32 -14.43 15.95 0.22
CA ASP A 32 -13.41 16.39 -0.74
C ASP A 32 -12.02 16.33 -0.11
N LEU A 33 -11.08 15.59 -0.73
CA LEU A 33 -9.76 15.38 -0.15
C LEU A 33 -8.96 16.68 -0.06
N MET A 34 -9.02 17.53 -1.08
CA MET A 34 -8.22 18.76 -1.12
C MET A 34 -8.70 19.74 -0.05
N ALA A 35 -10.02 19.96 0.03
CA ALA A 35 -10.63 20.78 1.07
C ALA A 35 -10.37 20.21 2.47
N TYR A 36 -10.43 18.88 2.64
CA TYR A 36 -10.10 18.24 3.91
C TYR A 36 -8.66 18.55 4.34
N LEU A 37 -7.69 18.41 3.43
CA LEU A 37 -6.28 18.68 3.68
C LEU A 37 -6.05 20.15 4.03
N ASP A 38 -6.63 21.08 3.27
CA ASP A 38 -6.45 22.52 3.48
C ASP A 38 -7.09 23.02 4.78
N ALA A 39 -8.09 22.31 5.31
CA ALA A 39 -8.72 22.61 6.58
C ALA A 39 -7.95 22.07 7.81
N GLN A 40 -6.92 21.22 7.64
CA GLN A 40 -6.19 20.66 8.78
C GLN A 40 -5.11 21.62 9.32
N PRO A 41 -4.84 21.61 10.64
CA PRO A 41 -3.70 22.31 11.21
C PRO A 41 -2.37 21.81 10.63
N ARG A 42 -1.44 22.74 10.34
CA ARG A 42 -0.12 22.42 9.77
C ARG A 42 0.73 21.59 10.73
N GLU A 43 0.56 21.78 12.03
CA GLU A 43 1.22 21.00 13.08
C GLU A 43 0.78 19.54 13.03
N ARG A 44 -0.44 19.28 12.56
CA ARG A 44 -1.00 17.95 12.41
C ARG A 44 -0.55 17.29 11.12
N ILE A 45 -0.76 17.90 9.97
CA ILE A 45 -0.51 17.21 8.69
C ILE A 45 0.83 17.56 8.06
N GLY A 46 1.52 18.61 8.49
CA GLY A 46 2.72 19.13 7.84
C GLY A 46 2.40 20.16 6.76
N GLN A 47 3.38 20.44 5.90
CA GLN A 47 3.26 21.40 4.80
C GLN A 47 4.01 20.91 3.56
N GLY A 48 3.55 21.33 2.39
CA GLY A 48 4.16 21.01 1.11
C GLY A 48 3.17 20.47 0.09
N GLU A 49 3.70 20.14 -1.08
CA GLU A 49 2.92 19.73 -2.26
C GLU A 49 2.83 18.21 -2.43
N TYR A 50 3.61 17.44 -1.67
CA TYR A 50 3.57 15.98 -1.69
C TYR A 50 2.65 15.46 -0.58
N LEU A 51 1.63 14.70 -0.97
CA LEU A 51 0.73 13.99 -0.08
C LEU A 51 1.25 12.56 0.13
N VAL A 52 1.44 12.19 1.39
CA VAL A 52 1.69 10.82 1.83
C VAL A 52 0.47 10.34 2.59
N ILE A 53 -0.18 9.28 2.10
CA ILE A 53 -1.31 8.63 2.75
C ILE A 53 -0.79 7.34 3.38
N THR A 54 -1.04 7.12 4.68
CA THR A 54 -0.69 5.90 5.39
C THR A 54 -1.94 5.25 6.00
N ASN A 55 -2.26 4.01 5.65
CA ASN A 55 -3.40 3.31 6.26
C ASN A 55 -3.07 2.73 7.65
N VAL A 56 -4.07 2.17 8.34
CA VAL A 56 -3.89 1.51 9.66
C VAL A 56 -2.91 0.33 9.65
N ARG A 57 -2.61 -0.24 8.48
CA ARG A 57 -1.60 -1.30 8.30
C ARG A 57 -0.21 -0.74 8.05
N GLY A 58 -0.04 0.57 7.94
CA GLY A 58 1.24 1.21 7.64
C GLY A 58 1.62 1.19 6.16
N GLU A 59 0.72 0.76 5.26
CA GLU A 59 0.96 0.87 3.81
C GLU A 59 0.82 2.32 3.36
N ARG A 60 1.58 2.71 2.32
CA ARG A 60 1.66 4.10 1.85
C ARG A 60 1.25 4.29 0.40
N LEU A 61 0.56 5.41 0.13
CA LEU A 61 0.45 6.03 -1.19
C LEU A 61 1.17 7.38 -1.17
N TYR A 62 1.66 7.77 -2.35
CA TYR A 62 2.39 9.02 -2.55
C TYR A 62 1.81 9.71 -3.77
N PHE A 63 1.45 10.98 -3.60
CA PHE A 63 0.95 11.81 -4.68
C PHE A 63 1.60 13.18 -4.60
N LYS A 64 1.79 13.82 -5.74
CA LYS A 64 1.82 15.28 -5.77
C LYS A 64 0.36 15.75 -5.82
N ARG A 65 -0.01 16.71 -4.98
CA ARG A 65 -1.41 17.19 -4.88
C ARG A 65 -1.95 17.69 -6.22
N ALA A 66 -1.12 18.44 -6.96
CA ALA A 66 -1.50 18.97 -8.27
C ALA A 66 -1.81 17.86 -9.29
N ASP A 67 -1.08 16.74 -9.25
CA ASP A 67 -1.20 15.66 -10.23
C ASP A 67 -2.54 14.91 -10.13
N ILE A 68 -3.10 14.84 -8.92
CA ILE A 68 -4.37 14.14 -8.67
C ILE A 68 -5.59 15.07 -8.61
N ALA A 69 -5.39 16.40 -8.59
CA ALA A 69 -6.48 17.36 -8.39
C ALA A 69 -7.57 17.24 -9.47
N ALA A 70 -7.18 17.05 -10.74
CA ALA A 70 -8.11 16.90 -11.85
C ALA A 70 -8.99 15.64 -11.73
N SER A 71 -8.54 14.63 -11.00
CA SER A 71 -9.29 13.38 -10.79
C SER A 71 -10.37 13.50 -9.70
N LEU A 72 -10.50 14.67 -9.08
CA LEU A 72 -11.46 14.97 -8.00
C LEU A 72 -11.42 13.91 -6.89
N PRO A 73 -10.31 13.81 -6.14
CA PRO A 73 -10.16 12.82 -5.09
C PRO A 73 -11.07 13.13 -3.91
N VAL A 74 -11.74 12.11 -3.41
CA VAL A 74 -12.62 12.17 -2.23
C VAL A 74 -12.25 11.07 -1.24
N ILE A 75 -12.54 11.30 0.03
CA ILE A 75 -12.47 10.31 1.10
C ILE A 75 -13.88 9.81 1.33
N VAL A 76 -14.15 8.57 0.93
CA VAL A 76 -15.44 7.91 1.18
C VAL A 76 -15.49 7.48 2.64
N ILE A 77 -16.57 7.88 3.33
CA ILE A 77 -16.75 7.71 4.78
C ILE A 77 -18.05 6.97 5.15
N GLY A 78 -18.92 6.67 4.17
CA GLY A 78 -20.15 5.93 4.39
C GLY A 78 -20.70 5.37 3.08
N LEU A 79 -21.48 4.29 3.15
CA LEU A 79 -22.13 3.64 2.01
C LEU A 79 -23.59 3.40 2.36
N ASP A 80 -24.50 3.86 1.51
CA ASP A 80 -25.93 3.77 1.74
C ASP A 80 -26.31 4.25 3.18
N ASP A 81 -26.86 3.35 3.99
CA ASP A 81 -27.23 3.55 5.39
C ASP A 81 -26.13 3.14 6.41
N GLU A 82 -24.98 2.61 5.97
CA GLU A 82 -23.85 2.21 6.80
C GLU A 82 -22.83 3.35 6.95
N PRO A 83 -22.78 4.04 8.11
CA PRO A 83 -21.81 5.10 8.37
C PRO A 83 -20.45 4.57 8.85
N ASN A 84 -20.33 3.30 9.24
CA ASN A 84 -19.11 2.71 9.78
C ASN A 84 -18.51 1.68 8.82
N LEU A 85 -17.69 2.16 7.90
CA LEU A 85 -17.03 1.33 6.88
C LEU A 85 -16.00 0.35 7.44
N PHE A 86 -15.61 0.46 8.73
CA PHE A 86 -14.82 -0.59 9.39
C PHE A 86 -15.65 -1.84 9.70
N ARG A 87 -16.95 -1.88 9.38
CA ARG A 87 -17.77 -3.11 9.41
C ARG A 87 -17.61 -3.95 8.16
N LEU A 88 -17.23 -3.32 7.04
CA LEU A 88 -16.88 -4.01 5.81
C LEU A 88 -15.43 -4.49 5.92
N ASN A 89 -15.24 -5.80 6.04
CA ASN A 89 -13.93 -6.42 6.22
C ASN A 89 -13.84 -7.76 5.51
N VAL A 90 -12.61 -8.14 5.19
CA VAL A 90 -12.26 -9.52 4.86
C VAL A 90 -11.36 -10.07 5.96
N PHE A 91 -11.65 -11.29 6.42
CA PHE A 91 -10.76 -12.03 7.30
C PHE A 91 -9.90 -13.00 6.49
N TYR A 92 -8.63 -13.10 6.84
CA TYR A 92 -7.68 -13.99 6.16
C TYR A 92 -6.63 -14.51 7.12
N GLN A 93 -5.98 -15.60 6.73
CA GLN A 93 -4.86 -16.17 7.46
C GLN A 93 -3.87 -16.72 6.44
N ASN A 94 -2.64 -16.20 6.47
CA ASN A 94 -1.58 -16.70 5.61
C ASN A 94 -1.05 -18.05 6.12
N GLN A 95 -0.28 -18.76 5.29
CA GLN A 95 0.37 -20.00 5.71
C GLN A 95 1.53 -19.72 6.67
N LEU A 96 2.29 -18.67 6.37
CA LEU A 96 3.44 -18.19 7.13
C LEU A 96 3.29 -16.68 7.41
N GLU A 97 4.07 -16.16 8.34
CA GLU A 97 4.24 -14.70 8.40
C GLU A 97 4.87 -14.18 7.09
N TYR A 98 4.54 -12.93 6.74
CA TYR A 98 5.21 -12.15 5.67
C TYR A 98 6.70 -11.84 5.93
N SER A 99 7.29 -12.55 6.89
CA SER A 99 8.67 -12.43 7.38
C SER A 99 9.48 -13.72 7.17
N TRP A 100 8.94 -14.72 6.45
CA TRP A 100 9.55 -16.05 6.24
C TRP A 100 9.76 -16.86 7.53
N GLN A 101 9.10 -16.45 8.63
CA GLN A 101 9.05 -17.21 9.87
C GLN A 101 8.05 -18.36 9.74
N ARG A 102 8.40 -19.54 10.27
CA ARG A 102 7.62 -20.78 10.14
C ARG A 102 6.32 -20.81 10.98
N GLN A 103 6.00 -19.74 11.68
CA GLN A 103 4.80 -19.66 12.51
C GLN A 103 3.59 -19.30 11.66
N LYS A 104 2.48 -20.01 11.89
CA LYS A 104 1.19 -19.64 11.32
C LYS A 104 0.66 -18.39 12.04
N PRO A 105 0.35 -17.29 11.33
CA PRO A 105 -0.18 -16.06 11.94
C PRO A 105 -1.58 -16.29 12.53
N PRO A 106 -2.06 -15.42 13.44
CA PRO A 106 -3.47 -15.39 13.84
C PRO A 106 -4.37 -15.03 12.65
N ILE A 107 -5.70 -15.13 12.83
CA ILE A 107 -6.64 -14.57 11.85
C ILE A 107 -6.45 -13.05 11.81
N MET A 108 -6.25 -12.53 10.61
CA MET A 108 -6.01 -11.12 10.34
C MET A 108 -7.24 -10.52 9.65
N ALA A 109 -7.42 -9.21 9.81
CA ALA A 109 -8.48 -8.47 9.15
C ALA A 109 -7.93 -7.52 8.09
N ARG A 110 -8.74 -7.30 7.07
CA ARG A 110 -8.54 -6.29 6.04
C ARG A 110 -9.82 -5.44 5.94
N PRO A 111 -9.92 -4.37 6.74
CA PRO A 111 -11.03 -3.44 6.69
C PRO A 111 -11.03 -2.64 5.40
N VAL A 112 -12.24 -2.28 4.96
CA VAL A 112 -12.45 -1.21 3.98
C VAL A 112 -12.21 0.13 4.67
N GLY A 113 -12.87 0.41 5.81
CA GLY A 113 -12.76 1.69 6.52
C GLY A 113 -13.03 2.91 5.62
N ALA A 114 -12.64 4.11 6.05
CA ALA A 114 -12.65 5.24 5.11
C ALA A 114 -11.61 4.98 4.00
N PHE A 115 -11.89 5.40 2.77
CA PHE A 115 -10.99 5.11 1.66
C PHE A 115 -10.95 6.21 0.59
N LEU A 116 -9.82 6.28 -0.11
CA LEU A 116 -9.60 7.19 -1.23
C LEU A 116 -10.36 6.68 -2.46
N TYR A 117 -11.16 7.56 -3.06
CA TYR A 117 -11.82 7.32 -4.33
C TYR A 117 -11.66 8.54 -5.24
N PHE A 118 -11.56 8.31 -6.54
CA PHE A 118 -11.48 9.38 -7.54
C PHE A 118 -12.79 9.43 -8.32
N LEU A 119 -13.47 10.58 -8.31
CA LEU A 119 -14.74 10.74 -9.04
C LEU A 119 -14.50 10.68 -10.55
N GLN A 120 -13.35 11.17 -11.01
CA GLN A 120 -12.88 11.01 -12.38
C GLN A 120 -11.70 10.04 -12.42
N GLU A 121 -11.61 9.25 -13.49
CA GLU A 121 -10.54 8.25 -13.56
C GLU A 121 -9.16 8.93 -13.56
N PRO A 122 -8.26 8.56 -12.63
CA PRO A 122 -6.93 9.11 -12.63
C PRO A 122 -6.13 8.57 -13.82
N PRO A 123 -5.14 9.32 -14.31
CA PRO A 123 -4.18 8.77 -15.26
C PRO A 123 -3.61 7.45 -14.73
N PRO A 124 -3.35 6.44 -15.59
CA PRO A 124 -2.89 5.11 -15.14
C PRO A 124 -1.66 5.15 -14.21
N GLN A 125 -0.84 6.19 -14.33
CA GLN A 125 0.30 6.46 -13.46
C GLN A 125 -0.01 6.80 -12.01
N LEU A 126 -1.21 7.30 -11.73
CA LEU A 126 -1.66 7.74 -10.41
C LEU A 126 -2.76 6.82 -9.86
N ALA A 127 -3.22 5.85 -10.66
CA ALA A 127 -4.18 4.85 -10.19
C ALA A 127 -3.53 4.00 -9.08
N PRO A 128 -4.11 3.94 -7.87
CA PRO A 128 -3.56 3.10 -6.81
C PRO A 128 -3.58 1.62 -7.20
N THR A 129 -2.42 0.99 -7.17
CA THR A 129 -2.25 -0.46 -7.43
C THR A 129 -2.24 -1.30 -6.14
N THR A 130 -2.28 -0.64 -4.98
CA THR A 130 -2.22 -1.26 -3.66
C THR A 130 -3.43 -0.90 -2.81
N ARG A 131 -3.52 -1.51 -1.62
CA ARG A 131 -4.62 -1.29 -0.67
C ARG A 131 -4.34 -0.16 0.32
N ALA A 132 -3.28 0.61 0.08
CA ALA A 132 -2.88 1.72 0.93
C ALA A 132 -3.92 2.86 0.98
N GLY A 133 -4.83 2.93 -0.01
CA GLY A 133 -5.93 3.89 -0.04
C GLY A 133 -7.14 3.52 0.83
N TYR A 134 -7.14 2.38 1.52
CA TYR A 134 -8.25 1.92 2.36
C TYR A 134 -7.89 1.98 3.85
N ALA A 135 -8.90 1.84 4.71
CA ALA A 135 -8.78 1.85 6.16
C ALA A 135 -8.03 3.09 6.64
N LEU A 136 -8.41 4.23 6.08
CA LEU A 136 -7.87 5.54 6.41
C LEU A 136 -8.51 6.05 7.70
N THR A 137 -7.71 6.76 8.49
CA THR A 137 -8.15 7.50 9.66
C THR A 137 -7.77 8.96 9.48
N THR A 138 -8.15 9.81 10.43
CA THR A 138 -7.78 11.22 10.37
C THR A 138 -6.26 11.44 10.49
N ASP A 139 -5.50 10.45 10.98
CA ASP A 139 -4.03 10.50 11.08
C ASP A 139 -3.31 9.95 9.84
N SER A 140 -4.07 9.46 8.84
CA SER A 140 -3.52 8.87 7.63
C SER A 140 -2.81 9.87 6.71
N PHE A 141 -3.05 11.17 6.86
CA PHE A 141 -2.64 12.17 5.87
C PHE A 141 -1.46 13.00 6.38
N ARG A 142 -0.39 13.04 5.59
CA ARG A 142 0.78 13.91 5.83
C ARG A 142 1.18 14.63 4.54
N LEU A 143 1.62 15.87 4.68
CA LEU A 143 2.20 16.69 3.63
C LEU A 143 3.71 16.81 3.84
N ALA A 144 4.46 16.64 2.76
CA ALA A 144 5.89 16.80 2.71
C ALA A 144 6.28 17.89 1.71
N ALA A 145 7.28 18.69 2.08
CA ALA A 145 7.82 19.76 1.24
C ALA A 145 8.75 19.22 0.15
N THR A 146 9.38 18.07 0.39
CA THR A 146 10.34 17.44 -0.53
C THR A 146 9.75 16.18 -1.14
N ASP A 147 10.22 15.83 -2.33
CA ASP A 147 9.85 14.58 -3.00
C ASP A 147 10.17 13.36 -2.09
N PRO A 148 9.16 12.57 -1.69
CA PRO A 148 9.36 11.36 -0.90
C PRO A 148 10.29 10.33 -1.56
N PHE A 149 10.50 10.41 -2.87
CA PHE A 149 11.34 9.51 -3.66
C PHE A 149 12.72 10.06 -4.01
N ALA A 150 13.13 11.21 -3.45
CA ALA A 150 14.42 11.83 -3.75
C ALA A 150 15.62 10.88 -3.53
N ALA A 151 15.56 10.01 -2.51
CA ALA A 151 16.63 9.06 -2.17
C ALA A 151 16.86 7.95 -3.21
N ILE A 152 15.96 7.81 -4.19
CA ILE A 152 16.06 6.82 -5.26
C ILE A 152 16.03 7.48 -6.65
N ALA A 153 16.25 8.80 -6.73
CA ALA A 153 16.22 9.52 -8.00
C ALA A 153 17.28 9.00 -8.98
N ASP A 154 18.42 8.54 -8.48
CA ASP A 154 19.57 7.96 -9.19
C ASP A 154 19.38 6.48 -9.56
N ALA A 155 18.38 5.79 -9.01
CA ALA A 155 18.16 4.39 -9.30
C ALA A 155 17.77 4.18 -10.78
N PRO A 156 18.16 3.05 -11.40
CA PRO A 156 17.79 2.74 -12.78
C PRO A 156 16.28 2.84 -13.00
N ALA A 157 15.85 3.42 -14.14
CA ALA A 157 14.43 3.68 -14.42
C ALA A 157 13.55 2.43 -14.28
N ALA A 158 14.02 1.27 -14.75
CA ALA A 158 13.31 0.01 -14.60
C ALA A 158 13.10 -0.41 -13.13
N ALA A 159 14.10 -0.20 -12.26
CA ALA A 159 13.96 -0.47 -10.84
C ALA A 159 13.04 0.54 -10.16
N ARG A 160 13.14 1.84 -10.50
CA ARG A 160 12.23 2.88 -9.97
C ARG A 160 10.78 2.58 -10.30
N GLU A 161 10.49 2.15 -11.53
CA GLU A 161 9.12 1.79 -11.93
C GLU A 161 8.58 0.62 -11.11
N VAL A 162 9.39 -0.40 -10.83
CA VAL A 162 9.00 -1.53 -9.96
C VAL A 162 8.81 -1.08 -8.51
N LEU A 163 9.74 -0.30 -7.98
CA LEU A 163 9.73 0.19 -6.59
C LEU A 163 8.52 1.07 -6.30
N ILE A 164 8.15 1.97 -7.22
CA ILE A 164 7.14 3.01 -6.99
C ILE A 164 5.77 2.58 -7.51
N ARG A 165 5.69 1.91 -8.66
CA ARG A 165 4.44 1.76 -9.41
C ARG A 165 4.06 0.33 -9.76
N ARG A 166 4.80 -0.31 -10.68
CA ARG A 166 4.41 -1.57 -11.33
C ARG A 166 4.11 -2.65 -10.30
N ASN A 167 5.00 -2.79 -9.32
CA ASN A 167 4.83 -3.69 -8.19
C ASN A 167 4.63 -2.93 -6.87
N ALA A 168 4.87 -1.61 -6.89
CA ALA A 168 4.71 -0.68 -5.77
C ALA A 168 5.38 -1.19 -4.48
N CYS A 169 6.61 -1.70 -4.58
CA CYS A 169 7.33 -2.25 -3.43
C CYS A 169 7.39 -1.27 -2.25
N LEU A 170 7.57 0.03 -2.51
CA LEU A 170 7.67 1.08 -1.48
C LEU A 170 6.34 1.46 -0.82
N ALA A 171 5.22 0.92 -1.31
CA ALA A 171 3.94 1.03 -0.61
C ALA A 171 3.93 0.17 0.66
N CYS A 172 4.70 -0.92 0.70
CA CYS A 172 4.76 -1.84 1.84
C CYS A 172 6.13 -1.89 2.50
N HIS A 173 7.19 -1.94 1.69
CA HIS A 173 8.59 -2.07 2.10
C HIS A 173 9.29 -0.72 2.12
N SER A 174 10.51 -0.71 2.63
CA SER A 174 11.42 0.43 2.50
C SER A 174 12.65 0.08 1.68
N PHE A 175 13.27 1.09 1.07
CA PHE A 175 14.54 1.00 0.37
C PHE A 175 15.25 2.35 0.52
N ARG A 176 16.53 2.36 0.85
CA ARG A 176 17.32 3.58 1.16
C ARG A 176 16.66 4.49 2.19
N GLY A 177 15.98 3.88 3.18
CA GLY A 177 15.32 4.60 4.26
C GLY A 177 14.00 5.31 3.90
N ILE A 178 13.57 5.25 2.63
CA ILE A 178 12.24 5.72 2.20
C ILE A 178 11.29 4.53 2.02
N GLY A 179 9.98 4.79 1.95
CA GLY A 179 8.97 3.75 1.78
C GLY A 179 8.15 3.53 3.06
N ALA A 180 7.70 2.31 3.28
CA ALA A 180 6.80 1.93 4.35
C ALA A 180 7.36 0.79 5.22
N ARG A 181 6.64 0.51 6.31
CA ARG A 181 6.82 -0.69 7.13
C ARG A 181 5.44 -1.27 7.39
N ALA A 182 4.82 -1.76 6.32
CA ALA A 182 3.48 -2.29 6.38
C ALA A 182 3.45 -3.59 7.20
N GLY A 183 2.35 -3.82 7.90
CA GLY A 183 2.07 -5.04 8.63
C GLY A 183 0.63 -5.48 8.46
N HIS A 184 0.14 -6.17 9.48
CA HIS A 184 -1.21 -6.69 9.51
C HIS A 184 -1.96 -6.16 10.72
N ILE A 185 -3.27 -6.39 10.76
CA ILE A 185 -4.07 -6.19 11.97
C ILE A 185 -4.78 -7.48 12.32
N THR A 186 -4.88 -7.80 13.61
CA THR A 186 -5.59 -8.99 14.08
C THR A 186 -7.09 -8.83 13.89
N GLY A 187 -7.77 -9.91 13.50
CA GLY A 187 -9.22 -9.90 13.34
C GLY A 187 -9.97 -9.73 14.65
N ALA A 188 -9.45 -10.28 15.75
CA ALA A 188 -10.15 -10.28 17.04
C ALA A 188 -10.13 -8.91 17.75
N ALA A 189 -9.05 -8.14 17.61
CA ALA A 189 -8.85 -6.92 18.39
C ALA A 189 -8.49 -5.68 17.55
N ALA A 190 -8.43 -5.81 16.21
CA ALA A 190 -7.97 -4.77 15.31
C ALA A 190 -6.60 -4.17 15.69
N LYS A 191 -5.75 -4.96 16.38
CA LYS A 191 -4.42 -4.52 16.81
C LYS A 191 -3.40 -4.81 15.73
N VAL A 192 -2.45 -3.91 15.56
CA VAL A 192 -1.28 -4.15 14.69
C VAL A 192 -0.61 -5.46 15.09
N HIS A 193 -0.35 -6.29 14.10
CA HIS A 193 0.32 -7.57 14.21
C HIS A 193 1.62 -7.57 13.40
N GLY A 194 2.56 -8.40 13.84
CA GLY A 194 3.86 -8.61 13.21
C GLY A 194 3.78 -9.19 11.80
N GLY A 195 4.90 -9.73 11.30
CA GLY A 195 5.06 -9.98 9.86
C GLY A 195 5.27 -8.70 9.05
N PHE A 196 5.91 -7.69 9.66
CA PHE A 196 6.18 -6.42 8.97
C PHE A 196 7.04 -6.63 7.72
N ALA A 197 6.66 -5.94 6.65
CA ALA A 197 7.49 -5.75 5.47
C ALA A 197 8.85 -5.18 5.88
N LEU A 198 9.93 -5.90 5.56
CA LEU A 198 11.29 -5.48 5.84
C LEU A 198 11.75 -4.45 4.80
N ALA A 199 12.80 -3.70 5.13
CA ALA A 199 13.54 -3.00 4.10
C ALA A 199 14.08 -4.03 3.09
N LEU A 200 14.10 -3.68 1.81
CA LEU A 200 14.54 -4.61 0.75
C LEU A 200 15.98 -5.10 1.00
N GLU A 201 16.82 -4.23 1.53
CA GLU A 201 18.21 -4.49 1.89
C GLU A 201 18.35 -5.46 3.07
N ASP A 202 17.32 -5.58 3.91
CA ASP A 202 17.34 -6.40 5.14
C ASP A 202 16.90 -7.85 4.88
N TYR A 203 16.34 -8.17 3.71
CA TYR A 203 16.10 -9.56 3.33
C TYR A 203 17.43 -10.32 3.20
N SER A 204 17.46 -11.58 3.63
CA SER A 204 18.64 -12.43 3.42
C SER A 204 18.91 -12.60 1.93
N PRO A 205 20.18 -12.79 1.50
CA PRO A 205 20.50 -12.98 0.08
C PRO A 205 19.71 -14.13 -0.57
N ALA A 206 19.51 -15.24 0.16
CA ALA A 206 18.74 -16.38 -0.31
C ALA A 206 17.26 -16.03 -0.50
N ALA A 207 16.63 -15.39 0.49
CA ALA A 207 15.22 -14.99 0.40
C ALA A 207 15.00 -13.94 -0.70
N TRP A 208 15.91 -12.97 -0.84
CA TRP A 208 15.84 -11.96 -1.88
C TRP A 208 15.98 -12.57 -3.29
N ARG A 209 16.95 -13.46 -3.48
CA ARG A 209 17.12 -14.17 -4.76
C ARG A 209 15.89 -15.00 -5.11
N GLN A 210 15.39 -15.78 -4.15
CA GLN A 210 14.20 -16.59 -4.35
C GLN A 210 12.98 -15.73 -4.66
N PHE A 211 12.80 -14.61 -3.96
CA PHE A 211 11.74 -13.67 -4.25
C PHE A 211 11.89 -13.08 -5.65
N MET A 212 13.07 -12.73 -6.13
CA MET A 212 13.20 -12.10 -7.47
C MET A 212 13.04 -13.08 -8.63
N PHE A 213 13.46 -14.34 -8.47
CA PHE A 213 13.56 -15.29 -9.60
C PHE A 213 12.66 -16.51 -9.47
N GLU A 214 12.04 -16.75 -8.32
CA GLU A 214 11.14 -17.88 -8.04
C GLU A 214 9.83 -17.38 -7.41
N GLN A 215 9.24 -16.36 -8.03
CA GLN A 215 8.15 -15.55 -7.48
C GLN A 215 6.89 -16.36 -7.16
N THR A 216 6.47 -17.23 -8.07
CA THR A 216 5.30 -18.09 -7.86
C THR A 216 5.50 -19.07 -6.71
N THR A 217 6.69 -19.66 -6.61
CA THR A 217 7.06 -20.57 -5.51
C THR A 217 7.05 -19.81 -4.18
N SER A 218 7.67 -18.64 -4.15
CA SER A 218 7.73 -17.76 -2.97
C SER A 218 6.34 -17.37 -2.48
N ALA A 219 5.46 -16.95 -3.39
CA ALA A 219 4.10 -16.55 -3.08
C ALA A 219 3.27 -17.73 -2.52
N LYS A 220 3.42 -18.92 -3.13
CA LYS A 220 2.74 -20.13 -2.66
C LYS A 220 3.17 -20.53 -1.25
N LEU A 221 4.45 -20.39 -0.90
CA LEU A 221 4.97 -20.71 0.44
C LEU A 221 4.34 -19.86 1.55
N ILE A 222 4.03 -18.59 1.25
CA ILE A 222 3.41 -17.67 2.22
C ILE A 222 1.88 -17.75 2.15
N GLY A 223 1.33 -18.27 1.05
CA GLY A 223 -0.11 -18.40 0.83
C GLY A 223 -0.75 -17.13 0.26
N VAL A 224 -0.08 -16.48 -0.68
CA VAL A 224 -0.50 -15.20 -1.26
C VAL A 224 -0.43 -15.22 -2.79
N ASN A 225 -1.09 -14.27 -3.46
CA ASN A 225 -0.92 -14.09 -4.91
C ASN A 225 0.49 -13.56 -5.22
N PRO A 226 1.14 -14.07 -6.28
CA PRO A 226 2.41 -13.52 -6.73
C PRO A 226 2.21 -12.10 -7.27
N ASN A 227 3.19 -11.23 -7.02
CA ASN A 227 3.29 -9.91 -7.62
C ASN A 227 4.55 -9.87 -8.50
N PRO A 228 4.49 -10.47 -9.71
CA PRO A 228 5.69 -10.75 -10.49
C PRO A 228 6.40 -9.48 -10.97
N VAL A 229 7.68 -9.34 -10.65
CA VAL A 229 8.64 -8.46 -11.32
C VAL A 229 9.13 -9.21 -12.55
N GLU A 230 8.66 -8.81 -13.73
CA GLU A 230 8.91 -9.55 -14.97
C GLU A 230 10.05 -8.95 -15.81
N GLY A 231 10.68 -9.82 -16.60
CA GLY A 231 11.66 -9.43 -17.61
C GLY A 231 12.94 -8.86 -17.00
N PRO A 232 13.67 -8.01 -17.75
CA PRO A 232 14.97 -7.47 -17.32
C PRO A 232 14.92 -6.68 -16.00
N ALA A 233 13.76 -6.13 -15.64
CA ALA A 233 13.59 -5.36 -14.40
C ALA A 233 13.87 -6.18 -13.13
N ALA A 234 13.65 -7.50 -13.17
CA ALA A 234 13.94 -8.37 -12.04
C ALA A 234 15.43 -8.41 -11.71
N GLN A 235 16.28 -8.59 -12.72
CA GLN A 235 17.72 -8.60 -12.54
C GLN A 235 18.24 -7.22 -12.10
N VAL A 236 17.75 -6.14 -12.74
CA VAL A 236 18.15 -4.77 -12.39
C VAL A 236 17.81 -4.43 -10.94
N LEU A 237 16.60 -4.78 -10.47
CA LEU A 237 16.22 -4.55 -9.08
C LEU A 237 17.01 -5.44 -8.12
N TYR A 238 17.27 -6.71 -8.49
CA TYR A 238 18.08 -7.61 -7.70
C TYR A 238 19.49 -7.04 -7.45
N ASP A 239 20.16 -6.62 -8.52
CA ASP A 239 21.52 -6.08 -8.47
C ASP A 239 21.58 -4.77 -7.67
N LEU A 240 20.59 -3.88 -7.86
CA LEU A 240 20.47 -2.64 -7.11
C LEU A 240 20.41 -2.89 -5.60
N VAL A 241 19.54 -3.80 -5.15
CA VAL A 241 19.38 -4.12 -3.72
C VAL A 241 20.62 -4.80 -3.16
N VAL A 242 21.27 -5.68 -3.93
CA VAL A 242 22.53 -6.33 -3.52
C VAL A 242 23.64 -5.30 -3.32
N ALA A 243 23.81 -4.38 -4.27
CA ALA A 243 24.80 -3.32 -4.19
C ALA A 243 24.57 -2.42 -2.97
N GLU A 244 23.33 -2.00 -2.74
CA GLU A 244 22.96 -1.16 -1.59
C GLU A 244 23.21 -1.87 -0.25
N ARG A 245 22.86 -3.15 -0.15
CA ARG A 245 23.13 -3.96 1.05
C ARG A 245 24.63 -4.01 1.35
N SER A 246 25.46 -4.19 0.32
CA SER A 246 26.92 -4.20 0.48
C SER A 246 27.47 -2.84 0.92
N HIS A 247 26.91 -1.73 0.42
CA HIS A 247 27.29 -0.38 0.86
C HIS A 247 26.99 -0.17 2.34
N ARG A 248 25.75 -0.43 2.78
CA ARG A 248 25.34 -0.34 4.19
C ARG A 248 26.15 -1.22 5.13
N GLY A 249 26.58 -2.39 4.66
CA GLY A 249 27.43 -3.30 5.43
C GLY A 249 28.86 -2.79 5.64
N ARG A 250 29.35 -1.88 4.77
CA ARG A 250 30.65 -1.21 4.93
C ARG A 250 30.56 -0.03 5.89
N ASP A 251 29.50 0.76 5.83
CA ASP A 251 29.31 1.93 6.71
C ASP A 251 29.06 1.55 8.18
N LYS A 252 28.69 0.29 8.45
CA LYS A 252 28.46 -0.25 9.79
C LYS A 252 29.69 -0.95 10.42
N LYS A 253 30.81 -1.02 9.69
CA LYS A 253 32.08 -1.60 10.18
C LYS A 253 33.07 -0.49 10.49
#